data_AF-A0A645HU34-F1
#
_entry.id   AF-A0A645HU34-F1
#
_cell.length_a   1.000
_cell.length_b   1.000
_cell.length_c   1.000
_cell.angle_alpha   90.00
_cell.angle_beta   90.00
_cell.angle_gamma   90.00
#
_symmetry.space_group_name_H-M   'P 1'
#
loop_
_entity.id
_entity.type
_entity.pdbx_description
1 polymer ?
#
loop_
_entity_poly.entity_id
_entity_poly.type
_entity_poly.pdbx_seq_one_letter_code
_entity_poly.pdbx_strand_id
1 'polypeptide(L)'
;MVGAAAGITFKTMVTKGIGRGVFSNEAGLGSAAIAHAATSETKPVKQGIYGVLEVFLDTIVICTLTALVLLISGVDLPFGGVGASGFGAYHGKWSFDTFTHYKAVMVKADWLDLPMRYPPNLDRNLGLLRLISK
;
A
#
# COMPACT_ATOMS: atom_id res chain seq x y z
N MET A 1 -26.64 12.06 24.51
CA MET A 1 -25.28 11.62 24.12
C MET A 1 -25.28 10.75 22.85
N VAL A 2 -26.22 9.82 22.67
CA VAL A 2 -26.31 8.94 21.49
C VAL A 2 -26.42 9.69 20.16
N GLY A 3 -27.26 10.74 20.07
CA GLY A 3 -27.41 11.53 18.83
C GLY A 3 -26.17 12.34 18.44
N ALA A 4 -25.47 12.93 19.41
CA ALA A 4 -24.21 13.65 19.16
C ALA A 4 -23.08 12.69 18.75
N ALA A 5 -22.98 11.52 19.40
CA ALA A 5 -22.03 10.48 19.03
C ALA A 5 -22.31 9.94 17.62
N ALA A 6 -23.56 9.64 17.29
CA ALA A 6 -23.95 9.18 15.95
C ALA A 6 -23.62 10.23 14.87
N GLY A 7 -23.90 11.51 15.13
CA GLY A 7 -23.59 12.60 14.20
C GLY A 7 -22.09 12.78 13.95
N ILE A 8 -21.26 12.71 14.99
CA ILE A 8 -19.80 12.81 14.85
C ILE A 8 -19.26 11.61 14.06
N THR A 9 -19.70 10.40 14.39
CA THR A 9 -19.27 9.19 13.67
C THR A 9 -19.67 9.23 12.21
N PHE A 10 -20.91 9.62 11.91
CA PHE A 10 -21.40 9.75 10.53
C PHE A 10 -20.61 10.81 9.74
N LYS A 11 -20.41 12.00 10.32
CA LYS A 11 -19.59 13.06 9.69
C LYS A 11 -18.19 12.56 9.37
N THR A 12 -17.56 11.86 10.30
CA THR A 12 -16.17 11.39 10.16
C THR A 12 -16.06 10.24 9.16
N MET A 13 -17.05 9.35 9.12
CA MET A 13 -17.19 8.30 8.11
C MET A 13 -17.26 8.91 6.71
N VAL A 14 -18.15 9.87 6.49
CA VAL A 14 -18.37 10.48 5.18
C VAL A 14 -17.13 11.24 4.71
N THR A 15 -16.51 12.06 5.57
CA THR A 15 -15.32 12.82 5.16
C THR A 15 -14.11 11.93 4.87
N LYS A 16 -13.85 10.91 5.70
CA LYS A 16 -12.77 9.95 5.45
C LYS A 16 -13.05 9.07 4.22
N GLY A 17 -14.31 8.70 4.00
CA GLY A 17 -14.75 7.91 2.85
C GLY A 17 -14.61 8.67 1.54
N ILE A 18 -15.13 9.90 1.47
CA ILE A 18 -15.02 10.77 0.28
C ILE A 18 -13.54 11.07 0.00
N GLY A 19 -12.76 11.43 1.03
CA GLY A 19 -11.34 11.69 0.86
C GLY A 19 -10.60 10.51 0.23
N ARG A 20 -10.76 9.31 0.79
CA ARG A 20 -10.12 8.10 0.23
C ARG A 20 -10.65 7.69 -1.13
N GLY A 21 -11.94 7.86 -1.38
CA GLY A 21 -12.54 7.55 -2.68
C GLY A 21 -12.02 8.42 -3.81
N VAL A 22 -11.92 9.73 -3.59
CA VAL A 22 -11.38 10.69 -4.58
C VAL A 22 -9.90 10.44 -4.89
N PHE A 23 -9.12 9.95 -3.91
CA PHE A 23 -7.73 9.55 -4.16
C PHE A 23 -7.59 8.21 -4.87
N SER A 24 -8.54 7.28 -4.74
CA SER A 24 -8.47 5.97 -5.40
C SER A 24 -8.66 6.07 -6.90
N ASN A 25 -9.67 6.84 -7.33
CA ASN A 25 -10.06 6.98 -8.73
C ASN A 25 -9.55 8.27 -9.40
N GLU A 26 -8.76 9.06 -8.67
CA GLU A 26 -8.23 10.36 -9.08
C GLU A 26 -9.28 11.38 -9.60
N ALA A 27 -10.55 11.22 -9.20
CA ALA A 27 -11.65 12.02 -9.71
C ALA A 27 -11.49 13.50 -9.32
N GLY A 28 -11.39 14.37 -10.32
CA GLY A 28 -11.24 15.82 -10.10
C GLY A 28 -9.81 16.27 -9.80
N LEU A 29 -8.80 15.37 -9.81
CA LEU A 29 -7.38 15.72 -9.72
C LEU A 29 -6.76 16.08 -11.07
N GLY A 30 -7.39 15.69 -12.17
CA GLY A 30 -6.98 16.06 -13.54
C GLY A 30 -5.85 15.21 -14.14
N SER A 31 -5.29 14.27 -13.38
CA SER A 31 -4.26 13.31 -13.83
C SER A 31 -4.76 12.34 -14.90
N ALA A 32 -6.00 11.86 -14.80
CA ALA A 32 -6.62 11.01 -15.81
C ALA A 32 -6.64 11.63 -17.23
N ALA A 33 -6.68 12.97 -17.32
CA ALA A 33 -6.61 13.67 -18.61
C ALA A 33 -5.25 13.49 -19.30
N ILE A 34 -4.16 13.31 -18.54
CA ILE A 34 -2.81 13.08 -19.06
C ILE A 34 -2.75 11.70 -19.74
N ALA A 35 -3.30 10.68 -19.08
CA ALA A 35 -3.38 9.33 -19.65
C ALA A 35 -4.28 9.27 -20.88
N HIS A 36 -5.45 9.94 -20.82
CA HIS A 36 -6.38 9.98 -21.94
C HIS A 36 -5.88 10.80 -23.14
N ALA A 37 -4.97 11.76 -22.95
CA ALA A 37 -4.34 12.51 -24.02
C ALA A 37 -3.31 11.70 -24.82
N ALA A 38 -2.76 10.62 -24.25
CA ALA A 38 -1.75 9.78 -24.90
C ALA A 38 -2.35 8.68 -25.81
N THR A 39 -3.67 8.54 -25.86
CA THR A 39 -4.31 7.45 -26.61
C THR A 39 -4.45 7.77 -28.09
N SER A 40 -4.43 6.74 -28.93
CA SER A 40 -4.62 6.86 -30.38
C SER A 40 -6.09 7.03 -30.80
N GLU A 41 -7.04 7.10 -29.86
CA GLU A 41 -8.46 7.28 -30.17
C GLU A 41 -8.76 8.74 -30.52
N THR A 42 -9.21 8.97 -31.75
CA THR A 42 -9.41 10.31 -32.33
C THR A 42 -10.77 10.92 -31.97
N LYS A 43 -11.70 10.13 -31.45
CA LYS A 43 -13.07 10.58 -31.13
C LYS A 43 -13.15 11.01 -29.65
N PRO A 44 -13.27 12.33 -29.36
CA PRO A 44 -13.25 12.82 -27.97
C PRO A 44 -14.43 12.30 -27.14
N VAL A 45 -15.60 12.11 -27.76
CA VAL A 45 -16.80 11.59 -27.09
C VAL A 45 -16.59 10.15 -26.62
N LYS A 46 -15.95 9.32 -27.46
CA LYS A 46 -15.69 7.92 -27.14
C LYS A 46 -14.66 7.80 -26.02
N GLN A 47 -13.65 8.67 -26.04
CA GLN A 47 -12.65 8.77 -24.99
C GLN A 47 -13.23 9.24 -23.65
N GLY A 48 -14.15 10.22 -23.68
CA GLY A 48 -14.86 10.67 -22.48
C GLY A 48 -15.68 9.55 -21.83
N ILE A 49 -16.32 8.69 -22.63
CA ILE A 49 -17.06 7.54 -22.11
C ILE A 49 -16.12 6.53 -21.43
N TYR A 50 -14.91 6.30 -21.98
CA TYR A 50 -13.93 5.43 -21.32
C TYR A 50 -13.47 5.99 -19.97
N GLY A 51 -13.27 7.29 -19.84
CA GLY A 51 -12.92 7.92 -18.56
C GLY A 51 -14.04 7.83 -17.51
N VAL A 52 -15.31 7.93 -17.93
CA VAL A 52 -16.45 7.69 -17.02
C VAL A 52 -16.51 6.22 -16.58
N LEU A 53 -16.22 5.28 -17.49
CA LEU A 53 -16.20 3.86 -17.17
C LEU A 53 -15.05 3.46 -16.25
N GLU A 54 -13.90 4.11 -16.36
CA GLU A 54 -12.75 3.91 -15.45
C GLU A 54 -13.15 4.19 -14.00
N VAL A 55 -13.69 5.39 -13.74
CA VAL A 55 -14.13 5.81 -12.41
C VAL A 55 -15.26 4.91 -11.89
N PHE A 56 -16.18 4.51 -12.76
CA PHE A 56 -17.27 3.60 -12.39
C PHE A 56 -16.77 2.22 -11.98
N LEU A 57 -15.88 1.61 -12.78
CA LEU A 57 -15.30 0.31 -12.47
C LEU A 57 -14.46 0.37 -11.20
N ASP A 58 -13.64 1.41 -11.02
CA ASP A 58 -12.81 1.54 -9.81
C ASP A 58 -13.66 1.74 -8.54
N THR A 59 -14.65 2.64 -8.59
CA THR A 59 -15.38 3.04 -7.38
C THR A 59 -16.53 2.09 -7.04
N ILE A 60 -17.32 1.69 -8.03
CA ILE A 60 -18.55 0.91 -7.79
C ILE A 60 -18.28 -0.59 -7.80
N VAL A 61 -17.30 -1.07 -8.57
CA VAL A 61 -17.02 -2.52 -8.65
C VAL A 61 -15.83 -2.88 -7.78
N ILE A 62 -14.67 -2.27 -8.00
CA ILE A 62 -13.41 -2.69 -7.35
C ILE A 62 -13.38 -2.26 -5.88
N CYS A 63 -13.67 -0.99 -5.59
CA CYS A 63 -13.69 -0.46 -4.23
C CYS A 63 -14.80 -1.08 -3.36
N THR A 64 -15.96 -1.43 -3.92
CA THR A 64 -17.03 -2.11 -3.16
C THR A 64 -16.68 -3.56 -2.86
N LEU A 65 -16.12 -4.29 -3.83
CA LEU A 65 -15.66 -5.67 -3.62
C LEU A 65 -14.58 -5.73 -2.54
N THR A 66 -13.58 -4.86 -2.61
CA THR A 66 -12.53 -4.78 -1.59
C THR A 66 -13.10 -4.38 -0.22
N ALA A 67 -14.00 -3.39 -0.16
CA ALA A 67 -14.66 -3.04 1.09
C ALA A 67 -15.47 -4.19 1.68
N LEU A 68 -16.20 -4.95 0.86
CA LEU A 68 -17.00 -6.10 1.30
C LEU A 68 -16.09 -7.23 1.81
N VAL A 69 -14.99 -7.52 1.11
CA VAL A 69 -13.98 -8.48 1.58
C VAL A 69 -13.42 -8.05 2.93
N LEU A 70 -13.06 -6.79 3.11
CA LEU A 70 -12.55 -6.29 4.39
C LEU A 70 -13.59 -6.43 5.50
N LEU A 71 -14.87 -6.11 5.24
CA LEU A 71 -15.96 -6.21 6.21
C LEU A 71 -16.24 -7.66 6.65
N ILE A 72 -16.14 -8.62 5.73
CA ILE A 72 -16.44 -10.03 6.00
C ILE A 72 -15.21 -10.79 6.53
N SER A 73 -14.00 -10.36 6.19
CA SER A 73 -12.75 -11.07 6.51
C SER A 73 -12.50 -11.26 8.01
N GLY A 74 -13.08 -10.41 8.87
CA GLY A 74 -12.84 -10.45 10.32
C GLY A 74 -11.38 -10.22 10.73
N VAL A 75 -10.54 -9.73 9.81
CA VAL A 75 -9.12 -9.50 10.04
C VAL A 75 -8.93 -8.20 10.83
N ASP A 76 -8.08 -8.25 11.85
CA ASP A 76 -7.66 -7.07 12.61
C ASP A 76 -6.79 -6.17 11.71
N LEU A 77 -7.44 -5.18 11.10
CA LEU A 77 -6.82 -4.26 10.16
C LEU A 77 -6.12 -3.12 10.91
N PRO A 78 -4.93 -2.72 10.46
CA PRO A 78 -4.21 -1.61 11.06
C PRO A 78 -4.92 -0.28 10.73
N PHE A 79 -5.29 0.52 11.75
CA PHE A 79 -5.79 1.87 11.53
C PHE A 79 -4.63 2.82 11.28
N GLY A 80 -4.51 3.32 10.06
CA GLY A 80 -3.44 4.23 9.66
C GLY A 80 -3.81 5.14 8.50
N GLY A 81 -3.10 6.27 8.41
CA GLY A 81 -3.15 7.17 7.27
C GLY A 81 -2.17 6.75 6.18
N VAL A 82 -2.32 7.31 4.98
CA VAL A 82 -1.27 7.28 3.94
C VAL A 82 -1.23 8.66 3.29
N GLY A 83 -0.04 9.17 2.98
CA GLY A 83 0.15 10.50 2.37
C GLY A 83 -0.30 11.64 3.28
N ALA A 84 -1.13 12.56 2.75
CA ALA A 84 -1.64 13.72 3.49
C ALA A 84 -2.49 13.36 4.73
N SER A 85 -2.93 12.10 4.84
CA SER A 85 -3.73 11.61 5.96
C SER A 85 -2.90 11.03 7.13
N GLY A 86 -1.56 11.02 7.03
CA GLY A 86 -0.63 10.51 8.06
C GLY A 86 0.18 9.30 7.61
N PHE A 87 1.17 8.88 8.42
CA PHE A 87 2.01 7.69 8.17
C PHE A 87 2.01 6.77 9.40
N GLY A 88 2.11 5.46 9.16
CA GLY A 88 2.04 4.44 10.21
C GLY A 88 0.61 4.01 10.51
N ALA A 89 0.48 2.84 11.14
CA ALA A 89 -0.81 2.20 11.34
C ALA A 89 -0.83 1.38 12.63
N TYR A 90 -1.90 1.53 13.43
CA TYR A 90 -2.05 0.98 14.77
C TYR A 90 -3.41 0.31 14.92
N HIS A 91 -3.45 -0.88 15.50
CA HIS A 91 -4.62 -1.60 16.03
C HIS A 91 -4.15 -3.02 16.35
N GLY A 92 -4.60 -3.63 17.45
CA GLY A 92 -4.19 -5.00 17.79
C GLY A 92 -2.65 -5.18 17.78
N LYS A 93 -2.16 -6.16 17.03
CA LYS A 93 -0.72 -6.43 16.86
C LYS A 93 0.05 -5.25 16.26
N TRP A 94 -0.57 -4.46 15.38
CA TRP A 94 0.08 -3.34 14.69
C TRP A 94 0.46 -2.20 15.64
N SER A 95 -0.28 -2.05 16.75
CA SER A 95 0.11 -1.12 17.83
C SER A 95 1.39 -1.58 18.51
N PHE A 96 1.48 -2.86 18.85
CA PHE A 96 2.68 -3.43 19.45
C PHE A 96 3.88 -3.29 18.50
N ASP A 97 3.68 -3.60 17.22
CA ASP A 97 4.74 -3.50 16.21
C ASP A 97 5.21 -2.06 15.97
N THR A 98 4.31 -1.07 16.07
CA THR A 98 4.65 0.35 15.92
C THR A 98 5.43 0.91 17.11
N PHE A 99 5.13 0.45 18.33
CA PHE A 99 5.79 0.92 19.56
C PHE A 99 6.93 0.01 20.05
N THR A 100 7.16 -1.12 19.38
CA THR A 100 8.23 -2.07 19.72
C THR A 100 9.34 -2.01 18.70
N HIS A 101 10.56 -1.86 19.18
CA HIS A 101 11.73 -1.95 18.32
C HIS A 101 12.08 -3.41 18.04
N TYR A 102 11.86 -3.87 16.80
CA TYR A 102 12.32 -5.18 16.35
C TYR A 102 13.86 -5.23 16.29
N LYS A 103 14.48 -5.94 17.24
CA LYS A 103 15.93 -6.16 17.26
C LYS A 103 16.26 -7.45 16.50
N ALA A 104 16.99 -7.33 15.40
CA ALA A 104 17.51 -8.49 14.69
C ALA A 104 18.56 -9.20 15.56
N VAL A 105 18.36 -10.49 15.81
CA VAL A 105 19.34 -11.36 16.49
C VAL A 105 19.74 -12.45 15.52
N MET A 106 20.98 -12.42 15.07
CA MET A 106 21.58 -13.48 14.27
C MET A 106 22.27 -14.47 15.23
N VAL A 107 21.68 -15.66 15.36
CA VAL A 107 22.34 -16.78 16.05
C VAL A 107 23.08 -17.57 14.98
N LYS A 108 24.42 -17.54 15.02
CA LYS A 108 25.26 -18.25 14.07
C LYS A 108 25.69 -19.58 14.68
N ALA A 109 25.54 -20.66 13.92
CA ALA A 109 26.16 -21.93 14.25
C ALA A 109 27.55 -21.97 13.60
N ASP A 110 28.59 -22.20 14.39
CA ASP A 110 29.99 -22.15 13.93
C ASP A 110 30.42 -23.39 13.12
N TRP A 111 29.47 -24.27 12.79
CA TRP A 111 29.75 -25.58 12.20
C TRP A 111 30.24 -25.54 10.75
N LEU A 112 29.91 -24.48 10.00
CA LEU A 112 30.28 -24.35 8.58
C LEU A 112 30.97 -23.02 8.28
N ASP A 113 31.91 -22.63 9.14
CA ASP A 113 32.71 -21.43 8.90
C ASP A 113 33.72 -21.71 7.77
N LEU A 114 33.35 -21.33 6.55
CA LEU A 114 34.15 -21.55 5.35
C LEU A 114 35.48 -20.78 5.46
N PRO A 115 36.65 -21.44 5.35
CA PRO A 115 37.96 -20.77 5.42
C PRO A 115 38.19 -19.76 4.28
N MET A 116 37.31 -19.76 3.28
CA MET A 116 37.28 -18.82 2.15
C MET A 116 36.80 -17.41 2.52
N ARG A 117 36.17 -17.24 3.69
CA ARG A 117 35.65 -15.96 4.20
C ARG A 117 36.74 -15.08 4.84
N TYR A 118 37.87 -15.66 5.24
CA TYR A 118 38.95 -14.98 5.97
C TYR A 118 40.22 -14.82 5.07
N PRO A 119 40.99 -13.72 5.20
CA PRO A 119 42.26 -13.52 4.46
C PRO A 119 43.33 -14.54 4.88
N PRO A 120 44.33 -14.94 4.04
CA PRO A 120 44.90 -14.25 2.86
C PRO A 120 44.49 -14.77 1.46
N ASN A 121 43.56 -15.73 1.34
CA ASN A 121 43.15 -16.32 0.04
C ASN A 121 41.87 -15.70 -0.57
N LEU A 122 41.44 -14.54 -0.06
CA LEU A 122 40.20 -13.87 -0.46
C LEU A 122 40.23 -13.49 -1.96
N ASP A 123 41.39 -13.02 -2.43
CA ASP A 123 41.59 -12.47 -3.78
C ASP A 123 41.46 -13.53 -4.88
N ARG A 124 41.76 -14.80 -4.57
CA ARG A 124 41.74 -15.91 -5.53
C ARG A 124 40.33 -16.44 -5.82
N ASN A 125 39.43 -16.34 -4.85
CA ASN A 125 38.03 -16.78 -4.98
C ASN A 125 37.03 -15.61 -5.02
N LEU A 126 37.53 -14.37 -5.12
CA LEU A 126 36.73 -13.14 -5.12
C LEU A 126 35.69 -13.08 -6.25
N GLY A 127 36.05 -13.60 -7.43
CA GLY A 127 35.12 -13.69 -8.58
C GLY A 127 33.96 -14.66 -8.32
N LEU A 128 34.23 -15.80 -7.69
CA LEU A 128 33.24 -16.81 -7.31
C LEU A 128 32.35 -16.31 -6.17
N LEU A 129 32.92 -15.65 -5.15
CA LEU A 129 32.18 -15.07 -4.04
C LEU A 129 31.25 -13.93 -4.50
N ARG A 130 31.69 -13.11 -5.46
CA ARG A 130 30.85 -12.07 -6.08
C ARG A 130 29.75 -12.64 -6.97
N LEU A 131 29.96 -13.82 -7.55
CA LEU A 131 28.95 -14.54 -8.31
C LEU A 131 27.87 -15.15 -7.41
N ILE A 132 28.25 -15.63 -6.22
CA ILE A 132 27.34 -16.21 -5.22
C ILE A 132 26.62 -15.13 -4.39
N SER A 133 27.21 -13.94 -4.26
CA SER A 133 26.66 -12.80 -3.51
C SER A 133 25.74 -11.88 -4.32
N LYS A 134 25.64 -12.09 -5.64
CA LYS A 134 24.65 -11.44 -6.50
C LYS A 134 23.44 -12.34 -6.68
#